data_AF-A0A924A9X6-F1
#
_entry.id   AF-A0A924A9X6-F1
#
_cell.length_a   1.000
_cell.length_b   1.000
_cell.length_c   1.000
_cell.angle_alpha   90.00
_cell.angle_beta   90.00
_cell.angle_gamma   90.00
#
_symmetry.space_group_name_H-M   'P 1'
#
loop_
_entity.id
_entity.type
_entity.pdbx_description
1 polymer ?
#
loop_
_entity_poly.entity_id
_entity_poly.type
_entity_poly.pdbx_seq_one_letter_code
_entity_poly.pdbx_strand_id
1 'polypeptide(L)' 'YSMFIEIVCKDITELRYVLHDALQKIKGIDRTETFISLEEGFNRNVQVAPIEENNSI' A
#
# COMPACT_ATOMS: atom_id res chain seq x y z
N TYR A 1 10.04 -5.72 -9.61
CA TYR A 1 9.22 -5.90 -8.39
C TYR A 1 8.23 -7.02 -8.64
N SER A 2 8.21 -8.06 -7.81
CA SER A 2 7.28 -9.20 -7.92
C SER A 2 6.05 -9.06 -7.02
N MET A 3 6.08 -8.12 -6.06
CA MET A 3 5.02 -7.89 -5.09
C MET A 3 5.03 -6.43 -4.64
N PHE A 4 3.84 -5.86 -4.40
CA PHE A 4 3.64 -4.57 -3.76
C PHE A 4 2.70 -4.78 -2.57
N ILE A 5 3.07 -4.24 -1.41
CA ILE A 5 2.31 -4.38 -0.16
C ILE A 5 2.20 -3.02 0.52
N GLU A 6 1.04 -2.78 1.14
CA GLU A 6 0.82 -1.63 2.01
C GLU A 6 0.92 -2.11 3.47
N ILE A 7 1.62 -1.34 4.31
CA ILE A 7 1.82 -1.65 5.72
C ILE A 7 1.43 -0.41 6.53
N VAL A 8 0.48 -0.59 7.45
CA VAL A 8 0.07 0.44 8.39
C VAL A 8 0.72 0.12 9.73
N CYS A 9 1.54 1.05 10.24
CA CYS A 9 2.20 0.95 11.53
C CYS A 9 1.76 2.10 12.43
N LYS A 10 1.73 1.87 13.74
CA LYS A 10 1.38 2.87 14.75
C LYS A 10 2.46 3.94 14.89
N ASP A 11 3.73 3.56 14.81
CA ASP A 11 4.87 4.47 14.92
C ASP A 11 6.10 3.96 14.15
N ILE A 12 7.13 4.80 14.09
CA ILE A 12 8.39 4.51 13.37
C ILE A 12 9.15 3.32 13.97
N THR A 13 8.98 3.05 15.26
CA THR A 13 9.67 1.93 15.94
C THR A 13 9.05 0.61 15.48
N GLU A 14 7.72 0.54 15.41
CA GLU A 14 7.01 -0.60 14.85
C GLU A 14 7.34 -0.81 13.38
N LEU A 15 7.38 0.25 12.57
CA LEU A 15 7.78 0.15 11.16
C LEU A 15 9.19 -0.45 11.03
N ARG A 16 10.15 0.02 11.84
CA ARG A 16 11.52 -0.52 11.84
C ARG A 16 11.55 -2.01 12.18
N TYR A 17 10.76 -2.43 13.16
CA TYR A 17 10.64 -3.85 13.52
C TYR A 17 10.05 -4.66 12.37
N VAL A 18 8.98 -4.20 11.71
CA VAL A 18 8.40 -4.92 10.57
C VAL A 18 9.40 -5.06 9.41
N LEU A 19 10.12 -3.98 9.07
CA LEU A 19 11.10 -3.99 7.99
C LEU A 19 12.29 -4.92 8.29
N HIS A 20 12.89 -4.81 9.48
CA HIS A 20 14.13 -5.53 9.80
C HIS A 20 13.91 -6.91 10.42
N ASP A 21 12.89 -7.07 11.26
CA ASP A 21 12.68 -8.29 12.02
C ASP A 21 11.63 -9.22 11.42
N ALA A 22 10.68 -8.70 10.64
CA ALA A 22 9.68 -9.53 9.97
C ALA A 22 10.06 -9.78 8.51
N LEU A 23 10.13 -8.73 7.67
CA LEU A 23 10.31 -8.87 6.22
C LEU A 23 11.65 -9.45 5.83
N GLN A 24 12.76 -8.97 6.41
CA GLN A 24 14.10 -9.48 6.09
C GLN A 24 14.31 -10.97 6.46
N LYS A 25 13.50 -11.53 7.37
CA LYS A 25 13.59 -12.95 7.75
C LYS A 25 12.87 -13.89 6.76
N ILE A 26 12.06 -13.35 5.85
CA ILE A 26 11.32 -14.17 4.89
C ILE A 26 12.30 -14.68 3.83
N LYS A 27 12.49 -16.01 3.82
CA LYS A 27 13.31 -16.68 2.79
C LYS A 27 12.74 -16.39 1.40
N GLY A 28 13.59 -15.89 0.50
CA GLY A 28 13.21 -15.56 -0.88
C GLY A 28 13.01 -14.06 -1.14
N ILE A 29 13.04 -13.21 -0.09
CA ILE A 29 13.13 -11.75 -0.28
C ILE A 29 14.61 -11.37 -0.41
N ASP A 30 15.01 -10.97 -1.62
CA ASP A 30 16.39 -10.58 -1.94
C ASP A 30 16.63 -9.07 -1.74
N ARG A 31 15.67 -8.24 -2.18
CA ARG A 31 15.68 -6.79 -1.98
C ARG A 31 14.29 -6.26 -1.68
N THR A 32 14.22 -5.31 -0.76
CA THR A 32 12.99 -4.58 -0.39
C THR A 32 13.23 -3.10 -0.64
N GLU A 33 12.25 -2.44 -1.25
CA GLU A 33 12.20 -0.99 -1.38
C GLU A 33 10.97 -0.49 -0.63
N THR A 34 11.15 0.52 0.22
CA THR A 34 10.12 1.03 1.12
C THR A 34 9.86 2.50 0.85
N PHE A 35 8.60 2.84 0.63
CA PHE A 35 8.12 4.22 0.51
C PHE A 35 7.41 4.58 1.81
N ILE A 36 7.89 5.63 2.49
CA ILE A 36 7.29 6.12 3.74
C ILE A 36 6.42 7.33 3.42
N SER A 37 5.13 7.23 3.71
CA SER A 37 4.23 8.38 3.65
C SER A 37 4.55 9.33 4.80
N LEU A 38 5.13 10.49 4.48
CA LEU A 38 5.42 11.54 5.47
C LEU A 38 4.17 12.34 5.86
N GLU A 39 3.17 12.33 4.99
CA GLU A 39 1.85 12.92 5.18
C GLU A 39 0.85 12.11 4.36
N GLU A 40 -0.32 11.80 4.93
CA GLU A 40 -1.40 11.14 4.19
C GLU A 40 -2.31 12.22 3.59
N GLY A 41 -2.32 12.33 2.27
CA GLY A 41 -3.23 13.21 1.55
C GLY A 41 -4.69 12.78 1.70
N PHE A 42 -5.63 13.54 1.11
CA PHE A 42 -7.05 13.25 1.21
C PHE A 42 -7.39 11.89 0.57
N ASN A 43 -7.61 10.86 1.38
CA ASN A 43 -8.05 9.53 0.94
C ASN A 43 -9.56 9.57 0.61
N ARG A 44 -9.90 10.03 -0.60
CA ARG A 44 -11.28 10.00 -1.12
C ARG A 44 -11.47 8.74 -1.95
N ASN A 45 -12.49 7.96 -1.62
CA ASN A 45 -13.02 6.95 -2.52
C ASN A 45 -13.42 7.61 -3.84
N VAL A 46 -12.82 7.17 -4.95
CA VAL A 46 -13.23 7.61 -6.28
C VAL A 46 -14.67 7.15 -6.50
N GLN A 47 -15.58 8.09 -6.68
CA GLN A 47 -16.94 7.75 -7.11
C GLN A 47 -16.88 7.37 -8.58
N VAL A 48 -17.03 6.08 -8.87
CA VAL A 48 -17.25 5.60 -10.22
C VAL A 48 -18.62 6.14 -10.64
N ALA A 49 -18.65 7.03 -11.63
CA ALA A 49 -19.90 7.52 -12.17
C ALA A 49 -20.78 6.33 -12.58
N PRO A 50 -22.10 6.36 -12.32
CA PRO A 50 -23.00 5.35 -12.87
C PRO A 50 -22.80 5.34 -14.39
N ILE A 51 -22.60 4.14 -14.95
CA ILE A 51 -22.68 3.94 -16.40
C ILE A 51 -24.09 4.38 -16.83
N GLU A 52 -24.19 5.54 -17.48
CA GLU A 52 -25.38 5.88 -18.24
C GLU A 52 -25.45 4.92 -19.42
N GLU A 53 -26.20 3.84 -19.23
CA GLU A 53 -26.60 2.92 -20.28
C GLU A 53 -27.58 3.67 -21.20
N ASN A 54 -27.04 4.56 -22.04
CA ASN A 54 -27.78 5.17 -23.14
C ASN A 54 -27.98 4.10 -24.21
N ASN A 55 -28.89 3.17 -23.93
CA ASN A 55 -29.43 2.26 -24.92
C ASN A 55 -30.91 2.59 -25.14
N SER A 56 -31.28 2.66 -26.42
CA SER A 56 -32.64 2.78 -26.95
C SER A 56 -33.20 4.22 -26.88
N ILE A 57 -33.63 4.88 -27.96
CA ILE A 57 -34.05 4.45 -29.30
C ILE A 57 -33.87 5.64 -30.24
#